data_AF-A0A0N0AVA4-F1
#
_entry.id   AF-A0A0N0AVA4-F1
#
_cell.length_a   1.000
_cell.length_b   1.000
_cell.length_c   1.000
_cell.angle_alpha   90.00
_cell.angle_beta   90.00
_cell.angle_gamma   90.00
#
_symmetry.space_group_name_H-M   'P 1'
#
loop_
_entity.id
_entity.type
_entity.pdbx_description
1 polymer ?
#
loop_
_entity_poly.entity_id
_entity_poly.type
_entity_poly.pdbx_seq_one_letter_code
_entity_poly.pdbx_strand_id
1 'polypeptide(L)'
;AFGYPVIVKPTLGAGSHFVFRCDDETELTERYEQAARGIQDLFWANSEADGIDLGPNGLLVESFLDGREYLMEAVAWDGEVYLGSVVDRITAEGGTFDDDVHHAPTSMS
;
A
#
# COMPACT_ATOMS: atom_id res chain seq x y z
N ALA A 1 5.49 5.92 -21.27
CA ALA A 1 4.34 5.49 -20.44
C ALA A 1 4.79 4.30 -19.61
N PHE A 2 4.28 4.17 -18.37
CA PHE A 2 4.73 3.19 -17.37
C PHE A 2 4.38 1.72 -17.71
N GLY A 3 3.54 1.48 -18.73
CA GLY A 3 3.05 0.15 -19.05
C GLY A 3 2.07 -0.37 -18.00
N TYR A 4 1.29 -1.38 -18.36
CA TYR A 4 0.48 -2.15 -17.41
C TYR A 4 1.23 -3.45 -17.03
N PRO A 5 1.00 -4.01 -15.83
CA PRO A 5 0.06 -3.54 -14.81
C PRO A 5 0.53 -2.34 -13.98
N VAL A 6 -0.43 -1.59 -13.45
CA VAL A 6 -0.24 -0.51 -12.49
C VAL A 6 -1.02 -0.77 -11.21
N ILE A 7 -0.61 -0.12 -10.12
CA ILE A 7 -1.34 -0.05 -8.87
C ILE A 7 -1.93 1.34 -8.72
N VAL A 8 -3.20 1.42 -8.31
CA VAL A 8 -3.81 2.65 -7.77
C VAL A 8 -3.99 2.49 -6.26
N LYS A 9 -3.51 3.46 -5.47
CA LYS A 9 -3.61 3.42 -4.01
C LYS A 9 -3.81 4.80 -3.38
N PRO A 10 -4.46 4.90 -2.21
CA PRO A 10 -4.56 6.16 -1.48
C PRO A 10 -3.20 6.64 -0.99
N THR A 11 -2.99 7.95 -0.99
CA THR A 11 -1.83 8.58 -0.33
C THR A 11 -1.98 8.61 1.19
N LEU A 12 -3.23 8.63 1.67
CA LEU A 12 -3.60 8.59 3.08
C LEU A 12 -4.52 7.38 3.31
N GLY A 13 -3.97 6.30 3.85
CA GLY A 13 -4.69 5.06 4.10
C GLY A 13 -3.77 3.99 4.68
N ALA A 14 -4.36 2.89 5.12
CA ALA A 14 -3.64 1.71 5.60
C ALA A 14 -4.46 0.45 5.32
N GLY A 15 -3.89 -0.73 5.61
CA GLY A 15 -4.61 -2.01 5.53
C GLY A 15 -5.13 -2.35 4.14
N SER A 16 -4.45 -1.89 3.09
CA SER A 16 -4.81 -2.14 1.69
C SER A 16 -6.19 -1.62 1.25
N HIS A 17 -6.82 -0.73 2.03
CA HIS A 17 -8.08 -0.10 1.64
C HIS A 17 -7.92 0.68 0.33
N PHE A 18 -8.74 0.35 -0.67
CA PHE A 18 -8.73 0.95 -2.01
C PHE A 18 -7.39 0.84 -2.75
N VAL A 19 -6.60 -0.20 -2.45
CA VAL A 19 -5.42 -0.56 -3.24
C VAL A 19 -5.83 -1.59 -4.29
N PHE A 20 -5.66 -1.25 -5.56
CA PHE A 20 -6.05 -2.12 -6.68
C PHE A 20 -4.92 -2.28 -7.69
N ARG A 21 -4.78 -3.51 -8.20
CA ARG A 21 -4.02 -3.78 -9.41
C ARG A 21 -4.92 -3.59 -10.61
N CYS A 22 -4.40 -2.93 -11.64
CA CYS A 22 -5.09 -2.69 -12.90
C CYS A 22 -4.20 -3.21 -14.03
N ASP A 23 -4.69 -4.21 -14.77
CA ASP A 23 -3.98 -4.83 -15.88
C ASP A 23 -4.17 -4.08 -17.20
N ASP A 24 -5.12 -3.13 -17.26
CA ASP A 24 -5.35 -2.26 -18.41
C ASP A 24 -5.98 -0.89 -18.05
N GLU A 25 -6.20 -0.07 -19.09
CA GLU A 25 -6.76 1.28 -18.98
C GLU A 25 -8.22 1.32 -18.52
N THR A 26 -9.00 0.30 -18.88
CA THR A 26 -10.41 0.21 -18.49
C THR A 26 -10.49 -0.04 -16.99
N GLU A 27 -9.72 -1.02 -16.49
CA GLU A 27 -9.64 -1.30 -15.07
C GLU A 27 -9.11 -0.12 -14.28
N LEU A 28 -8.07 0.56 -14.77
CA LEU A 28 -7.52 1.75 -14.12
C LEU A 28 -8.59 2.84 -13.97
N THR A 29 -9.36 3.10 -15.03
CA THR A 29 -10.41 4.12 -15.01
C THR A 29 -11.48 3.79 -13.96
N GLU A 30 -11.98 2.55 -13.97
CA GLU A 30 -13.01 2.09 -13.03
C GLU A 30 -12.52 2.13 -11.58
N ARG A 31 -11.31 1.61 -11.31
CA ARG A 31 -10.75 1.55 -9.96
C ARG A 31 -10.36 2.92 -9.43
N TYR A 32 -9.87 3.81 -10.29
CA TYR A 32 -9.57 5.19 -9.90
C TYR A 32 -10.84 5.91 -9.45
N GLU A 33 -11.94 5.83 -10.21
CA GLU A 33 -13.20 6.47 -9.81
C GLU A 33 -13.78 5.88 -8.51
N GLN A 34 -13.64 4.57 -8.32
CA GLN A 34 -14.05 3.89 -7.09
C GLN A 34 -13.22 4.39 -5.90
N ALA A 35 -11.89 4.38 -6.02
CA ALA A 35 -10.98 4.81 -4.96
C ALA A 35 -11.14 6.30 -4.64
N ALA A 36 -11.24 7.18 -5.64
CA ALA A 36 -11.35 8.62 -5.44
C ALA A 36 -12.59 9.01 -4.62
N ARG A 37 -13.70 8.28 -4.81
CA ARG A 37 -14.90 8.41 -3.99
C ARG A 37 -14.72 7.79 -2.61
N GLY A 38 -14.15 6.58 -2.55
CA GLY A 38 -13.99 5.81 -1.33
C GLY A 38 -13.07 6.43 -0.28
N ILE A 39 -12.01 7.13 -0.70
CA ILE A 39 -11.00 7.69 0.22
C ILE A 39 -11.49 8.91 1.01
N GLN A 40 -12.61 9.53 0.61
CA GLN A 40 -13.10 10.75 1.27
C GLN A 40 -13.52 10.49 2.72
N ASP A 41 -14.07 9.31 2.99
CA ASP A 41 -14.64 8.94 4.28
C ASP A 41 -13.75 7.97 5.07
N LEU A 42 -12.52 7.72 4.63
CA LEU A 42 -11.61 6.82 5.34
C LEU A 42 -11.27 7.37 6.73
N PHE A 43 -11.32 6.50 7.73
CA PHE A 43 -10.97 6.84 9.11
C PHE A 43 -9.60 7.52 9.20
N TRP A 44 -8.60 6.98 8.49
CA TRP A 44 -7.23 7.51 8.43
C TRP A 44 -7.12 8.93 7.87
N ALA A 45 -8.04 9.34 7.00
CA ALA A 45 -8.05 10.70 6.45
C ALA A 45 -8.77 11.70 7.36
N ASN A 46 -9.55 11.23 8.35
CA ASN A 46 -10.52 12.06 9.07
C ASN A 46 -10.40 12.00 10.60
N SER A 47 -9.49 11.19 11.15
CA SER A 47 -9.45 10.91 12.60
C SER A 47 -8.16 11.34 13.29
N GLU A 48 -7.30 12.04 12.56
CA GLU A 48 -6.10 12.66 13.12
C GLU A 48 -6.44 13.91 13.95
N ALA A 49 -5.49 14.33 14.78
CA ALA A 49 -5.69 15.50 15.63
C ALA A 49 -5.88 16.78 14.80
N ASP A 50 -6.75 17.67 15.29
CA ASP A 50 -7.04 18.95 14.64
C ASP A 50 -5.76 19.79 14.43
N GLY A 51 -5.61 20.35 13.22
CA GLY A 51 -4.52 21.26 12.87
C GLY A 51 -3.23 20.59 12.37
N ILE A 52 -3.23 19.26 12.20
CA ILE A 52 -2.12 18.55 11.55
C ILE A 52 -2.28 18.65 10.02
N ASP A 53 -1.22 19.05 9.34
CA ASP A 53 -1.11 18.95 7.88
C ASP A 53 -0.71 17.53 7.49
N LEU A 54 -1.68 16.76 7.01
CA LEU A 54 -1.48 15.38 6.54
C LEU A 54 -1.02 15.32 5.08
N GLY A 55 -1.02 16.46 4.37
CA GLY A 55 -0.89 16.49 2.92
C GLY A 55 -2.19 16.09 2.20
N PRO A 56 -2.13 15.89 0.88
CA PRO A 56 -3.33 15.66 0.07
C PRO A 56 -3.92 14.26 0.30
N ASN A 57 -5.24 14.20 0.52
CA ASN A 57 -6.02 12.97 0.39
C ASN A 57 -6.28 12.69 -1.10
N GLY A 58 -5.41 11.91 -1.72
CA GLY A 58 -5.44 11.65 -3.15
C GLY A 58 -5.08 10.22 -3.50
N LEU A 59 -4.80 9.99 -4.79
CA LEU A 59 -4.42 8.69 -5.32
C LEU A 59 -3.04 8.76 -5.97
N LEU A 60 -2.26 7.71 -5.75
CA LEU A 60 -1.01 7.44 -6.44
C LEU A 60 -1.25 6.33 -7.46
N VAL A 61 -0.72 6.51 -8.68
CA VAL A 61 -0.62 5.46 -9.70
C VAL A 61 0.85 5.13 -9.91
N GLU A 62 1.21 3.87 -9.74
CA GLU A 62 2.59 3.38 -9.84
C GLU A 62 2.67 2.06 -10.62
N SER A 63 3.84 1.71 -11.16
CA SER A 63 4.04 0.41 -11.81
C SER A 63 3.91 -0.71 -10.78
N PHE A 64 3.26 -1.81 -11.18
CA PHE A 64 3.25 -3.02 -10.38
C PHE A 64 4.66 -3.64 -10.30
N LEU A 65 5.08 -4.03 -9.11
CA LEU A 65 6.35 -4.69 -8.87
C LEU A 65 6.11 -6.19 -8.66
N ASP A 66 6.28 -6.96 -9.73
CA ASP A 66 6.17 -8.42 -9.65
C ASP A 66 7.39 -9.00 -8.91
N GLY A 67 7.13 -9.80 -7.88
CA GLY A 67 8.18 -10.40 -7.08
C GLY A 67 7.74 -10.80 -5.69
N ARG A 68 8.73 -11.01 -4.82
CA ARG A 68 8.50 -11.34 -3.42
C ARG A 68 8.38 -10.07 -2.59
N GLU A 69 7.40 -10.05 -1.70
CA GLU A 69 7.23 -9.00 -0.70
C GLU A 69 7.80 -9.47 0.65
N TYR A 70 8.49 -8.55 1.32
CA TYR A 70 9.03 -8.73 2.65
C TYR A 70 8.61 -7.56 3.53
N LEU A 71 8.24 -7.85 4.78
CA LEU A 71 8.00 -6.83 5.80
C LEU A 71 9.24 -6.72 6.69
N MET A 72 9.57 -5.50 7.09
CA MET A 72 10.73 -5.22 7.93
C MET A 72 10.34 -4.30 9.08
N GLU A 73 10.60 -4.78 10.29
CA GLU A 73 10.48 -3.96 11.50
C GLU A 73 11.81 -3.25 11.75
N ALA A 74 11.78 -1.95 11.97
CA ALA A 74 12.97 -1.15 12.23
C ALA A 74 12.71 -0.06 13.28
N VAL A 75 13.76 0.30 14.02
CA VAL A 75 13.75 1.43 14.95
C VAL A 75 14.75 2.47 14.45
N ALA A 76 14.29 3.70 14.20
CA ALA A 76 15.16 4.84 13.96
C ALA A 76 15.34 5.62 15.27
N TRP A 77 16.58 5.72 15.75
CA TRP A 77 16.91 6.37 17.02
C TRP A 77 18.27 7.05 16.93
N ASP A 78 18.34 8.31 17.36
CA ASP A 78 19.59 9.10 17.42
C ASP A 78 20.37 9.15 16.10
N GLY A 79 19.66 9.33 14.98
CA GLY A 79 20.27 9.38 13.64
C GLY A 79 20.68 8.01 13.06
N GLU A 80 20.48 6.94 13.82
CA GLU A 80 20.81 5.57 13.40
C GLU A 80 19.53 4.73 13.16
N VAL A 81 19.64 3.70 12.31
CA VAL A 81 18.55 2.76 12.00
C VAL A 81 18.95 1.35 12.41
N TYR A 82 18.13 0.73 13.26
CA TYR A 82 18.30 -0.61 13.78
C TYR A 82 17.25 -1.54 13.16
N LEU A 83 17.70 -2.54 12.40
CA LEU A 83 16.81 -3.55 11.83
C LEU A 83 16.45 -4.59 12.90
N GLY A 84 15.16 -4.83 13.09
CA GLY A 84 14.62 -5.80 14.05
C GLY A 84 14.39 -7.16 13.40
N SER A 85 13.25 -7.34 12.73
CA SER A 85 12.86 -8.60 12.08
C SER A 85 12.52 -8.38 10.62
N VAL A 86 12.92 -9.33 9.78
CA VAL A 86 12.46 -9.45 8.39
C VAL A 86 11.49 -10.63 8.32
N VAL A 87 10.35 -10.43 7.67
CA VAL A 87 9.21 -11.36 7.64
C VAL A 87 8.82 -11.61 6.18
N ASP A 88 8.61 -12.87 5.82
CA ASP A 88 8.10 -13.24 4.49
C ASP A 88 6.59 -12.98 4.45
N ARG A 89 6.10 -12.29 3.41
CA ARG A 89 4.68 -12.30 3.07
C ARG A 89 4.39 -13.53 2.22
N ILE A 90 3.46 -14.37 2.66
CA ILE A 90 3.11 -15.63 1.97
C ILE A 90 1.85 -15.47 1.09
N THR A 91 1.04 -14.45 1.34
CA THR A 91 -0.20 -14.22 0.61
C THR A 91 0.07 -13.98 -0.87
N ALA A 92 -0.62 -14.73 -1.75
CA ALA A 92 -0.59 -14.49 -3.18
C ALA A 92 -1.45 -13.27 -3.51
N GLU A 93 -0.88 -12.30 -4.21
CA GLU A 93 -1.58 -11.09 -4.61
C GLU A 93 -2.60 -11.38 -5.72
N GLY A 94 -3.85 -10.96 -5.50
CA GLY A 94 -4.93 -11.00 -6.48
C GLY A 94 -5.18 -9.61 -7.09
N GLY A 95 -6.44 -9.30 -7.38
CA GLY A 95 -6.83 -7.92 -7.75
C GLY A 95 -6.84 -6.93 -6.56
N THR A 96 -6.73 -7.45 -5.34
CA THR A 96 -6.66 -6.73 -4.06
C THR A 96 -5.49 -7.25 -3.22
N PHE A 97 -5.08 -6.47 -2.23
CA PHE A 97 -3.82 -6.67 -1.48
C PHE A 97 -4.05 -7.03 -0.01
N ASP A 98 -5.04 -7.89 0.26
CA ASP A 98 -5.35 -8.32 1.62
C ASP A 98 -4.14 -8.98 2.30
N ASP A 99 -3.97 -8.68 3.59
CA ASP A 99 -2.81 -9.08 4.36
C ASP A 99 -3.17 -10.25 5.29
N ASP A 100 -2.80 -11.47 4.89
CA ASP A 100 -3.33 -12.70 5.50
C ASP A 100 -2.27 -13.51 6.26
N VAL A 101 -1.16 -13.87 5.62
CA VAL A 101 -0.23 -14.88 6.14
C VAL A 101 1.21 -14.42 6.07
N HIS A 102 1.87 -14.55 7.23
CA HIS A 102 3.24 -14.13 7.47
C HIS A 102 4.08 -15.28 7.99
N HIS A 103 5.37 -15.30 7.62
CA HIS A 103 6.35 -16.21 8.20
C HIS A 103 7.56 -15.45 8.73
N ALA A 104 7.81 -15.61 10.04
CA ALA A 104 8.88 -14.96 10.77
C ALA A 104 9.74 -16.00 11.51
N PRO A 105 11.09 -15.90 11.46
CA PRO A 105 11.85 -14.97 10.63
C PRO A 105 11.79 -15.39 9.14
N THR A 106 12.12 -14.47 8.26
CA THR A 106 12.27 -14.74 6.83
C THR A 106 13.17 -15.97 6.56
N SER A 107 12.80 -16.73 5.53
CA SER A 107 13.62 -17.82 5.00
C SER A 107 14.74 -17.34 4.08
N MET A 108 14.68 -16.10 3.57
CA MET A 108 15.60 -15.48 2.59
C MET A 108 16.00 -16.37 1.40
N SER A 109 15.16 -17.36 1.06
CA SER A 109 15.49 -18.46 0.14
C SER A 109 15.37 -18.14 -1.34
#